data_AF-A0A7K1H8D1-F1
#
_entry.id   AF-A0A7K1H8D1-F1
#
_cell.length_a   1.000
_cell.length_b   1.000
_cell.length_c   1.000
_cell.angle_alpha   90.00
_cell.angle_beta   90.00
_cell.angle_gamma   90.00
#
_symmetry.space_group_name_H-M   'P 1'
#
loop_
_entity.id
_entity.type
_entity.pdbx_description
1 polymer ?
#
loop_
_entity_poly.entity_id
_entity_poly.type
_entity_poly.pdbx_seq_one_letter_code
_entity_poly.pdbx_strand_id
1 'polypeptide(L)'
;MIRIPLRISGVDLDDDVTLEMLGQHLSDLAWSEFDGAVIATLYTAAKDPVATALEAARRICHVLPDAKVLEVDSEVVSVSDVAFRLGVSREAVRLWAEGKRGPGNFPPPMGTVGGGKSRIWQWAQVHRWVRQHYGIGDEETHLTPEQVAELNGCLLRIKHPIDNAWETVSSFERRVRPPVENREHLHELLAELTGEILTASAKRHMALALYMVDGSSSWVARYGHQQEPDGYIEVSREAAQVEELA
;
A
#
# COMPACT_ATOMS: atom_id res chain seq x y z
N MET A 1 7.65 -8.45 -19.18
CA MET A 1 7.08 -7.15 -18.74
C MET A 1 6.12 -7.44 -17.59
N ILE A 2 5.96 -6.51 -16.65
CA ILE A 2 5.03 -6.66 -15.52
C ILE A 2 3.63 -6.33 -16.02
N ARG A 3 2.69 -7.27 -15.89
CA ARG A 3 1.26 -7.11 -16.19
C ARG A 3 0.52 -6.66 -14.93
N ILE A 4 -0.19 -5.54 -15.00
CA ILE A 4 -0.94 -4.94 -13.90
C ILE A 4 -2.37 -4.67 -14.35
N PRO A 5 -3.30 -5.61 -14.13
CA PRO A 5 -4.71 -5.41 -14.42
C PRO A 5 -5.38 -4.60 -13.30
N LEU A 6 -6.04 -3.51 -13.66
CA LEU A 6 -6.76 -2.62 -12.75
C LEU A 6 -8.25 -2.75 -12.99
N ARG A 7 -9.01 -3.03 -11.93
CA ARG A 7 -10.47 -3.13 -11.98
C ARG A 7 -11.08 -1.73 -11.91
N ILE A 8 -12.00 -1.44 -12.82
CA ILE A 8 -12.57 -0.11 -13.01
C ILE A 8 -14.10 -0.18 -12.95
N SER A 9 -14.71 0.87 -12.41
CA SER A 9 -16.16 1.09 -12.46
C SER A 9 -16.45 2.46 -13.07
N GLY A 10 -17.67 2.67 -13.57
CA GLY A 10 -18.07 3.94 -14.19
C GLY A 10 -17.48 4.17 -15.59
N VAL A 11 -17.16 3.08 -16.28
CA VAL A 11 -16.71 3.10 -17.69
C VAL A 11 -17.62 2.15 -18.46
N ASP A 12 -18.10 2.62 -19.60
CA ASP A 12 -18.91 1.85 -20.55
C ASP A 12 -18.09 1.64 -21.83
N LEU A 13 -17.73 0.39 -22.14
CA LEU A 13 -16.92 0.09 -23.32
C LEU A 13 -17.76 -0.02 -24.61
N ASP A 14 -19.09 0.05 -24.52
CA ASP A 14 -19.99 0.09 -25.67
C ASP A 14 -20.31 1.54 -26.11
N ASP A 15 -19.85 2.55 -25.36
CA ASP A 15 -20.02 3.98 -25.69
C ASP A 15 -18.90 4.49 -26.62
N ASP A 16 -19.29 4.94 -27.82
CA ASP A 16 -18.36 5.44 -28.84
C ASP A 16 -17.47 6.60 -28.36
N VAL A 17 -18.03 7.50 -27.54
CA VAL A 17 -17.27 8.64 -26.98
C VAL A 17 -16.21 8.15 -26.01
N THR A 18 -16.57 7.19 -25.15
CA THR A 18 -15.62 6.53 -24.25
C THR A 18 -14.51 5.85 -25.05
N LEU A 19 -14.83 5.08 -26.08
CA LEU A 19 -13.84 4.43 -26.94
C LEU A 19 -12.89 5.42 -27.63
N GLU A 20 -13.39 6.56 -28.11
CA GLU A 20 -12.57 7.63 -28.69
C GLU A 20 -11.60 8.20 -27.65
N MET A 21 -12.08 8.50 -26.44
CA MET A 21 -11.25 9.02 -25.35
C MET A 21 -10.16 8.02 -24.91
N LEU A 22 -10.50 6.73 -24.85
CA LEU A 22 -9.54 5.67 -24.57
C LEU A 22 -8.44 5.61 -25.63
N GLY A 23 -8.83 5.59 -26.91
CA GLY A 23 -7.89 5.53 -28.04
C GLY A 23 -6.98 6.75 -28.13
N GLN A 24 -7.45 7.94 -27.76
CA GLN A 24 -6.68 9.18 -27.84
C GLN A 24 -5.74 9.40 -26.65
N HIS A 25 -6.15 9.03 -25.44
CA HIS A 25 -5.46 9.43 -24.21
C HIS A 25 -4.90 8.26 -23.38
N LEU A 26 -5.38 7.03 -23.61
CA LEU A 26 -5.10 5.85 -22.79
C LEU A 26 -4.75 4.63 -23.66
N SER A 27 -4.15 4.85 -24.83
CA SER A 27 -3.80 3.80 -25.81
C SER A 27 -2.68 2.87 -25.36
N ASP A 28 -1.94 3.23 -24.31
CA ASP A 28 -0.92 2.41 -23.66
C ASP A 28 -1.51 1.35 -22.70
N LEU A 29 -2.83 1.37 -22.48
CA LEU A 29 -3.56 0.41 -21.67
C LEU A 29 -4.40 -0.52 -22.56
N ALA A 30 -4.41 -1.81 -22.22
CA ALA A 30 -5.31 -2.77 -22.86
C ALA A 30 -6.63 -2.83 -22.07
N TRP A 31 -7.76 -2.60 -22.74
CA TRP A 31 -9.08 -2.56 -22.12
C TRP A 31 -9.88 -3.83 -22.45
N SER A 32 -10.56 -4.37 -21.45
CA SER A 32 -11.45 -5.52 -21.61
C SER A 32 -12.59 -5.48 -20.61
N GLU A 33 -13.72 -6.07 -20.96
CA GLU A 33 -14.83 -6.31 -20.04
C GLU A 33 -15.06 -7.81 -19.87
N PHE A 34 -15.24 -8.25 -18.62
CA PHE A 34 -15.57 -9.63 -18.29
C PHE A 34 -16.63 -9.66 -17.19
N ASP A 35 -17.78 -10.28 -17.47
CA ASP A 35 -18.92 -10.35 -16.54
C ASP A 35 -19.34 -9.00 -15.93
N GLY A 36 -19.31 -7.93 -16.74
CA GLY A 36 -19.64 -6.56 -16.31
C GLY A 36 -18.52 -5.85 -15.54
N ALA A 37 -17.36 -6.47 -15.37
CA ALA A 37 -16.18 -5.84 -14.79
C ALA A 37 -15.27 -5.32 -15.89
N VAL A 38 -15.06 -4.00 -15.93
CA VAL A 38 -14.09 -3.36 -16.80
C VAL A 38 -12.69 -3.47 -16.19
N ILE A 39 -11.73 -3.90 -17.00
CA ILE A 39 -10.33 -4.07 -16.63
C ILE A 39 -9.47 -3.28 -17.60
N ALA A 40 -8.63 -2.38 -17.06
CA ALA A 40 -7.52 -1.79 -17.81
C ALA A 40 -6.22 -2.48 -17.40
N THR A 41 -5.53 -3.07 -18.36
CA THR A 41 -4.26 -3.78 -18.15
C THR A 41 -3.10 -2.91 -18.61
N LEU A 42 -2.25 -2.53 -17.65
CA LEU A 42 -0.97 -1.88 -17.90
C LEU A 42 0.13 -2.94 -18.04
N TYR A 43 1.00 -2.75 -19.04
CA TYR A 43 2.24 -3.52 -19.18
C TYR A 43 3.43 -2.59 -19.00
N THR A 44 4.28 -2.87 -18.02
CA THR A 44 5.43 -1.99 -17.71
C THR A 44 6.72 -2.76 -17.45
N ALA A 45 7.84 -2.18 -17.84
CA ALA A 45 9.18 -2.61 -17.43
C ALA A 45 9.84 -1.62 -16.46
N ALA A 46 9.06 -0.68 -15.91
CA ALA A 46 9.56 0.34 -15.01
C ALA A 46 10.13 -0.28 -13.72
N LYS A 47 11.14 0.41 -13.16
CA LYS A 47 11.76 0.03 -11.89
C LYS A 47 10.78 0.14 -10.73
N ASP A 48 9.87 1.11 -10.79
CA ASP A 48 8.79 1.31 -9.84
C ASP A 48 7.43 1.06 -10.51
N PRO A 49 6.98 -0.20 -10.54
CA PRO A 49 5.72 -0.56 -11.19
C PRO A 49 4.49 -0.05 -10.43
N VAL A 50 4.58 0.17 -9.11
CA VAL A 50 3.48 0.68 -8.28
C VAL A 50 3.23 2.15 -8.59
N ALA A 51 4.27 2.97 -8.60
CA ALA A 51 4.14 4.40 -8.98
C ALA A 51 3.63 4.54 -10.42
N THR A 52 4.08 3.69 -11.34
CA THR A 52 3.61 3.68 -12.74
C THR A 52 2.13 3.33 -12.82
N ALA A 53 1.67 2.33 -12.08
CA ALA A 53 0.25 1.96 -12.04
C ALA A 53 -0.62 3.05 -11.39
N LEU A 54 -0.12 3.75 -10.37
CA LEU A 54 -0.81 4.90 -9.75
C LEU A 54 -0.94 6.08 -10.71
N GLU A 55 0.09 6.34 -11.51
CA GLU A 55 0.06 7.37 -12.55
C GLU A 55 -0.99 7.03 -13.62
N ALA A 56 -1.01 5.79 -14.10
CA ALA A 56 -2.03 5.29 -15.02
C ALA A 56 -3.44 5.41 -14.42
N ALA A 57 -3.63 5.04 -13.15
CA ALA A 57 -4.90 5.17 -12.46
C ALA A 57 -5.38 6.63 -12.37
N ARG A 58 -4.47 7.57 -12.09
CA ARG A 58 -4.78 9.01 -12.06
C ARG A 58 -5.14 9.54 -13.44
N ARG A 59 -4.44 9.08 -14.50
CA ARG A 59 -4.77 9.42 -15.88
C ARG A 59 -6.16 8.93 -16.27
N ILE A 60 -6.52 7.69 -15.91
CA ILE A 60 -7.86 7.14 -16.15
C ILE A 60 -8.93 8.06 -15.54
N CYS A 61 -8.83 8.36 -14.24
CA CYS A 61 -9.81 9.21 -13.55
C CYS A 61 -9.81 10.67 -14.05
N HIS A 62 -8.73 11.14 -14.66
CA HIS A 62 -8.66 12.48 -15.24
C HIS A 62 -9.37 12.56 -16.60
N VAL A 63 -9.14 11.56 -17.45
CA VAL A 63 -9.72 11.47 -18.81
C VAL A 63 -11.20 11.07 -18.75
N LEU A 64 -11.57 10.21 -17.80
CA LEU A 64 -12.91 9.68 -17.60
C LEU A 64 -13.40 10.08 -16.19
N PRO A 65 -14.14 11.20 -16.05
CA PRO A 65 -14.51 11.74 -14.73
C PRO A 65 -15.37 10.81 -13.86
N ASP A 66 -16.18 9.95 -14.49
CA ASP A 66 -17.03 8.99 -13.79
C ASP A 66 -16.29 7.69 -13.44
N ALA A 67 -15.09 7.49 -14.00
CA ALA A 67 -14.29 6.30 -13.76
C ALA A 67 -13.71 6.27 -12.35
N LYS A 68 -13.75 5.09 -11.74
CA LYS A 68 -13.07 4.80 -10.48
C LYS A 68 -12.24 3.55 -10.61
N VAL A 69 -10.93 3.70 -10.43
CA VAL A 69 -9.99 2.58 -10.31
C VAL A 69 -10.09 2.02 -8.89
N LEU A 70 -10.52 0.77 -8.78
CA LEU A 70 -10.91 0.15 -7.51
C LEU A 70 -9.72 -0.55 -6.84
N GLU A 71 -9.10 -1.47 -7.56
CA GLU A 71 -8.03 -2.34 -7.07
C GLU A 71 -7.31 -3.02 -8.24
N VAL A 72 -6.19 -3.67 -7.95
CA VAL A 72 -5.56 -4.65 -8.85
C VAL A 72 -6.45 -5.89 -8.93
N ASP A 73 -6.79 -6.33 -10.14
CA ASP A 73 -7.48 -7.60 -10.34
C ASP A 73 -6.56 -8.76 -9.98
N SER A 74 -7.00 -9.59 -9.02
CA SER A 74 -6.19 -10.68 -8.46
C SER A 74 -6.22 -11.96 -9.29
N GLU A 75 -6.99 -11.98 -10.38
CA GLU A 75 -7.15 -13.07 -11.34
C GLU A 75 -7.23 -14.47 -10.67
N VAL A 76 -8.46 -14.84 -10.29
CA VAL A 76 -8.73 -16.08 -9.58
C VAL A 76 -8.89 -17.25 -10.56
N VAL A 77 -8.18 -18.34 -10.32
CA VAL A 77 -8.16 -19.53 -11.18
C VAL A 77 -8.49 -20.82 -10.43
N SER A 78 -9.17 -21.73 -11.11
CA SER A 78 -9.38 -23.11 -10.68
C SER A 78 -8.28 -24.04 -11.19
N VAL A 79 -8.29 -25.30 -10.73
CA VAL A 79 -7.44 -26.38 -11.29
C VAL A 79 -7.61 -26.51 -12.80
N SER A 80 -8.83 -26.36 -13.30
CA SER A 80 -9.13 -26.48 -14.73
C SER A 80 -8.51 -25.35 -15.54
N ASP A 81 -8.57 -24.12 -15.02
CA ASP A 81 -8.03 -22.94 -15.68
C ASP A 81 -6.50 -22.99 -15.73
N VAL A 82 -5.86 -23.37 -14.62
CA VAL A 82 -4.41 -23.57 -14.55
C VAL A 82 -3.96 -24.64 -15.54
N ALA A 83 -4.65 -25.78 -15.57
CA ALA A 83 -4.33 -26.87 -16.49
C ALA A 83 -4.44 -26.44 -17.95
N PHE A 84 -5.53 -25.75 -18.30
CA PHE A 84 -5.75 -25.24 -19.64
C PHE A 84 -4.67 -24.24 -20.07
N ARG A 85 -4.38 -23.23 -19.24
CA ARG A 85 -3.40 -22.18 -19.55
C ARG A 85 -1.98 -22.70 -19.70
N LEU A 86 -1.59 -23.68 -18.88
CA LEU A 86 -0.24 -24.25 -18.91
C LEU A 86 -0.09 -25.41 -19.90
N GLY A 87 -1.17 -25.84 -20.56
CA GLY A 87 -1.15 -27.01 -21.44
C GLY A 87 -0.84 -28.32 -20.73
N VAL A 88 -1.22 -28.45 -19.46
CA VAL A 88 -1.00 -29.66 -18.63
C VAL A 88 -2.31 -30.34 -18.26
N SER A 89 -2.24 -31.56 -17.70
CA SER A 89 -3.45 -32.24 -17.24
C SER A 89 -3.96 -31.67 -15.90
N ARG A 90 -5.28 -31.68 -15.70
CA ARG A 90 -5.90 -31.32 -14.42
C ARG A 90 -5.37 -32.14 -13.24
N GLU A 91 -5.08 -33.42 -13.51
CA GLU A 91 -4.49 -34.32 -12.51
C GLU A 91 -3.07 -33.87 -12.11
N ALA A 92 -2.26 -33.37 -13.04
CA ALA A 92 -0.93 -32.84 -12.72
C ALA A 92 -1.04 -31.66 -11.73
N VAL A 93 -1.94 -30.72 -12.00
CA VAL A 93 -2.20 -29.56 -11.13
C VAL A 93 -2.73 -30.00 -9.77
N ARG A 94 -3.65 -30.98 -9.72
CA ARG A 94 -4.16 -31.55 -8.46
C ARG A 94 -3.04 -32.15 -7.61
N LEU A 95 -2.16 -32.93 -8.23
CA LEU A 95 -1.03 -33.56 -7.53
C LEU A 95 -0.01 -32.53 -7.02
N TRP A 96 0.22 -31.43 -7.75
CA TRP A 96 1.00 -30.29 -7.25
C TRP A 96 0.35 -29.67 -6.01
N ALA A 97 -0.94 -29.36 -6.09
CA ALA A 97 -1.72 -28.76 -5.01
C ALA A 97 -1.93 -29.67 -3.77
N GLU A 98 -1.67 -30.97 -3.90
CA GLU A 98 -1.68 -31.94 -2.81
C GLU A 98 -0.27 -32.25 -2.29
N GLY A 99 0.77 -31.67 -2.87
CA GLY A 99 2.16 -31.97 -2.53
C GLY A 99 2.60 -33.40 -2.88
N LYS A 100 1.81 -34.11 -3.71
CA LYS A 100 2.09 -35.50 -4.14
C LYS A 100 2.99 -35.56 -5.37
N ARG A 101 3.23 -34.43 -6.03
CA ARG A 101 4.10 -34.31 -7.20
C ARG A 101 4.82 -32.97 -7.20
N GLY A 102 6.05 -32.96 -7.71
CA GLY A 102 6.84 -31.76 -7.89
C GLY A 102 7.65 -31.37 -6.65
N PRO A 103 8.28 -30.19 -6.67
CA PRO A 103 9.21 -29.74 -5.63
C PRO A 103 8.54 -29.33 -4.30
N GLY A 104 7.22 -29.51 -4.17
CA GLY A 104 6.46 -29.01 -3.03
C GLY A 104 6.22 -27.50 -3.10
N ASN A 105 5.70 -26.93 -2.01
CA ASN A 105 5.42 -25.49 -1.87
C ASN A 105 4.53 -24.90 -2.99
N PHE A 106 3.65 -25.73 -3.57
CA PHE A 106 2.62 -25.20 -4.45
C PHE A 106 1.79 -24.16 -3.67
N PRO A 107 1.42 -23.02 -4.28
CA PRO A 107 0.74 -21.94 -3.56
C PRO A 107 -0.49 -22.43 -2.79
N PRO A 108 -0.71 -21.92 -1.56
CA PRO A 108 -1.90 -22.23 -0.81
C PRO A 108 -3.14 -21.72 -1.58
N PRO A 109 -4.28 -22.41 -1.49
CA PRO A 109 -5.51 -21.93 -2.10
C PRO A 109 -5.95 -20.61 -1.46
N MET A 110 -6.40 -19.67 -2.28
CA MET A 110 -7.02 -18.42 -1.83
C MET A 110 -8.36 -18.69 -1.12
N GLY A 111 -9.05 -19.77 -1.51
CA GLY A 111 -10.30 -20.16 -0.90
C GLY A 111 -10.89 -21.41 -1.55
N THR A 112 -12.16 -21.67 -1.21
CA THR A 112 -12.95 -22.73 -1.83
C THR A 112 -14.32 -22.20 -2.26
N VAL A 113 -14.83 -22.74 -3.37
CA VAL A 113 -16.16 -22.45 -3.93
C VAL A 113 -17.01 -23.72 -3.97
N GLY A 114 -18.32 -23.56 -4.17
CA GLY A 114 -19.26 -24.69 -4.26
C GLY A 114 -19.39 -25.49 -2.96
N GLY A 115 -19.29 -24.83 -1.80
CA GLY A 115 -19.39 -25.48 -0.49
C GLY A 115 -18.17 -26.32 -0.12
N GLY A 116 -16.96 -25.86 -0.45
CA GLY A 116 -15.72 -26.55 -0.13
C GLY A 116 -15.23 -27.56 -1.17
N LYS A 117 -15.96 -27.71 -2.29
CA LYS A 117 -15.68 -28.75 -3.30
C LYS A 117 -14.58 -28.37 -4.28
N SER A 118 -14.36 -27.08 -4.52
CA SER A 118 -13.37 -26.62 -5.50
C SER A 118 -12.49 -25.54 -4.90
N ARG A 119 -11.19 -25.81 -4.85
CA ARG A 119 -10.17 -24.82 -4.45
C ARG A 119 -9.90 -23.85 -5.60
N ILE A 120 -9.59 -22.61 -5.23
CA ILE A 120 -9.20 -21.54 -6.15
C ILE A 120 -7.89 -20.89 -5.70
N TRP A 121 -7.13 -20.36 -6.64
CA TRP A 121 -5.83 -19.75 -6.43
C TRP A 121 -5.73 -18.40 -7.12
N GLN A 122 -4.79 -17.57 -6.67
CA GLN A 122 -4.36 -16.40 -7.43
C GLN A 122 -3.43 -16.85 -8.56
N TRP A 123 -3.74 -16.47 -9.80
CA TRP A 123 -2.93 -16.84 -10.97
C TRP A 123 -1.48 -16.42 -10.80
N ALA A 124 -1.23 -15.20 -10.33
CA ALA A 124 0.12 -14.66 -10.15
C ALA A 124 1.03 -15.55 -9.28
N GLN A 125 0.49 -16.19 -8.23
CA GLN A 125 1.24 -17.08 -7.36
C GLN A 125 1.53 -18.42 -8.05
N VAL A 126 0.52 -18.99 -8.72
CA VAL A 126 0.66 -20.24 -9.47
C VAL A 126 1.66 -20.07 -10.60
N HIS A 127 1.53 -18.99 -11.38
CA HIS A 127 2.41 -18.66 -12.50
C HIS A 127 3.86 -18.52 -12.05
N ARG A 128 4.12 -17.78 -10.97
CA ARG A 128 5.46 -17.66 -10.37
C ARG A 128 6.05 -19.02 -10.00
N TRP A 129 5.27 -19.88 -9.35
CA TRP A 129 5.73 -21.20 -8.93
C TRP A 129 6.04 -22.11 -10.13
N VAL A 130 5.17 -22.18 -11.15
CA VAL A 130 5.42 -23.04 -12.31
C VAL A 130 6.58 -22.54 -13.17
N ARG A 131 6.74 -21.22 -13.33
CA ARG A 131 7.89 -20.63 -14.02
C ARG A 131 9.20 -20.97 -13.31
N GLN A 132 9.23 -20.82 -11.98
CA GLN A 132 10.40 -21.11 -11.17
C GLN A 132 10.82 -22.59 -11.23
N HIS A 133 9.87 -23.52 -11.23
CA HIS A 133 10.16 -24.95 -11.07
C HIS A 133 10.14 -25.77 -12.35
N TYR A 134 9.42 -25.31 -13.36
CA TYR A 134 9.22 -26.05 -14.62
C TYR A 134 9.58 -25.24 -15.87
N GLY A 135 9.78 -23.92 -15.75
CA GLY A 135 10.07 -23.06 -16.90
C GLY A 135 8.93 -23.00 -17.91
N ILE A 136 7.70 -23.26 -17.47
CA ILE A 136 6.48 -23.21 -18.30
C ILE A 136 5.63 -21.99 -17.95
N GLY A 137 4.79 -21.55 -18.89
CA GLY A 137 4.06 -20.30 -18.81
C GLY A 137 4.69 -19.21 -19.68
N ASP A 138 4.00 -18.09 -19.81
CA ASP A 138 4.49 -16.94 -20.57
C ASP A 138 5.64 -16.21 -19.85
N GLU A 139 6.22 -15.21 -20.53
CA GLU A 139 7.29 -14.36 -19.99
C GLU A 139 6.74 -13.15 -19.19
N GLU A 140 5.43 -13.12 -18.91
CA GLU A 140 4.83 -12.05 -18.12
C GLU A 140 5.22 -12.21 -16.64
N THR A 141 5.39 -11.07 -15.99
CA THR A 141 5.59 -11.01 -14.55
C THR A 141 4.43 -10.29 -13.88
N HIS A 142 4.25 -10.53 -12.59
CA HIS A 142 3.19 -9.93 -11.79
C HIS A 142 3.80 -9.20 -10.60
N LEU A 143 3.07 -8.21 -10.09
CA LEU A 143 3.39 -7.57 -8.83
C LEU A 143 3.57 -8.59 -7.69
N THR A 144 4.40 -8.26 -6.71
CA THR A 144 4.44 -9.02 -5.46
C THR A 144 3.19 -8.76 -4.62
N PRO A 145 2.83 -9.65 -3.68
CA PRO A 145 1.70 -9.41 -2.78
C PRO A 145 1.79 -8.08 -2.02
N GLU A 146 3.00 -7.67 -1.63
CA GLU A 146 3.27 -6.41 -0.94
C GLU A 146 2.99 -5.21 -1.85
N GLN A 147 3.45 -5.27 -3.11
CA GLN A 147 3.19 -4.24 -4.11
C GLN A 147 1.70 -4.14 -4.46
N VAL A 148 0.97 -5.25 -4.51
CA VAL A 148 -0.49 -5.25 -4.68
C VAL A 148 -1.18 -4.58 -3.50
N ALA A 149 -0.76 -4.91 -2.27
CA ALA A 149 -1.32 -4.30 -1.07
C ALA A 149 -1.06 -2.79 -1.00
N GLU A 150 0.18 -2.38 -1.31
CA GLU A 150 0.58 -0.97 -1.39
C GLU A 150 -0.28 -0.22 -2.43
N LEU A 151 -0.34 -0.74 -3.66
CA LEU A 151 -1.11 -0.14 -4.74
C LEU A 151 -2.60 -0.01 -4.38
N ASN A 152 -3.21 -1.08 -3.86
CA ASN A 152 -4.61 -1.05 -3.44
C ASN A 152 -4.87 -0.03 -2.32
N GLY A 153 -3.97 0.07 -1.34
CA GLY A 153 -4.05 1.08 -0.29
C GLY A 153 -4.02 2.51 -0.85
N CYS A 154 -3.14 2.76 -1.82
CA CYS A 154 -3.06 4.05 -2.51
C CYS A 154 -4.30 4.35 -3.38
N LEU A 155 -4.83 3.35 -4.10
CA LEU A 155 -6.03 3.49 -4.94
C LEU A 155 -7.27 3.83 -4.10
N LEU A 156 -7.43 3.16 -2.97
CA LEU A 156 -8.51 3.40 -2.01
C LEU A 156 -8.34 4.72 -1.23
N ARG A 157 -7.22 5.43 -1.42
CA ARG A 157 -6.86 6.67 -0.70
C ARG A 157 -7.04 6.53 0.81
N ILE A 158 -6.68 5.37 1.35
CA ILE A 158 -6.84 5.07 2.77
C ILE A 158 -6.03 6.11 3.56
N LYS A 159 -6.73 6.98 4.28
CA LYS A 159 -6.14 7.85 5.29
C LYS A 159 -6.37 7.19 6.64
N HIS A 160 -5.33 6.70 7.29
CA HIS A 160 -5.49 6.29 8.67
C HIS A 160 -5.67 7.53 9.56
N PRO A 161 -6.53 7.47 10.60
CA PRO A 161 -6.63 8.54 11.59
C PRO A 161 -5.27 8.91 12.20
N ILE A 162 -4.35 7.93 12.27
CA ILE A 162 -2.97 8.16 12.71
C ILE A 162 -2.18 9.02 11.73
N ASP A 163 -2.45 8.95 10.43
CA ASP A 163 -1.75 9.75 9.40
C ASP A 163 -2.08 11.24 9.58
N ASN A 164 -3.34 11.58 9.88
CA ASN A 164 -3.71 12.95 10.21
C ASN A 164 -3.03 13.43 11.50
N ALA A 165 -2.89 12.56 12.49
CA ALA A 165 -2.19 12.87 13.74
C ALA A 165 -0.69 13.09 13.49
N TRP A 166 -0.05 12.27 12.66
CA TRP A 166 1.36 12.42 12.28
C TRP A 166 1.62 13.61 11.36
N GLU A 167 0.75 13.88 10.38
CA GLU A 167 0.84 15.10 9.56
C GLU A 167 0.78 16.36 10.44
N THR A 168 -0.09 16.35 11.46
CA THR A 168 -0.14 17.41 12.47
C THR A 168 1.21 17.53 13.17
N VAL A 169 1.72 16.45 13.77
CA VAL A 169 3.02 16.43 14.48
C VAL A 169 4.19 16.90 13.60
N SER A 170 4.34 16.37 12.38
CA SER A 170 5.42 16.72 11.45
C SER A 170 5.31 18.13 10.87
N SER A 171 4.11 18.70 10.80
CA SER A 171 3.92 20.11 10.41
C SER A 171 4.42 21.07 11.49
N PHE A 172 4.38 20.65 12.77
CA PHE A 172 4.89 21.43 13.89
C PHE A 172 6.40 21.33 14.03
N GLU A 173 7.02 20.15 13.84
CA GLU A 173 8.49 20.03 13.79
C GLU A 173 9.11 20.98 12.76
N ARG A 174 8.43 21.21 11.63
CA ARG A 174 8.85 22.18 10.61
C ARG A 174 8.61 23.64 10.97
N ARG A 175 7.68 23.94 11.88
CA ARG A 175 7.33 25.31 12.31
C ARG A 175 8.13 25.77 13.53
N VAL A 176 8.54 24.85 14.39
CA VAL A 176 9.40 25.15 15.52
C VAL A 176 10.80 25.47 15.00
N ARG A 177 11.07 26.77 14.81
CA ARG A 177 12.46 27.25 14.73
C ARG A 177 13.06 27.11 16.13
N PRO A 178 14.30 26.59 16.28
CA PRO A 178 14.94 26.59 17.59
C PRO A 178 14.99 28.05 18.09
N PRO A 179 14.58 28.32 19.35
CA PRO A 179 14.68 29.66 19.91
C PRO A 179 16.16 30.06 19.85
N VAL A 180 16.43 31.17 19.16
CA VAL A 180 17.80 31.61 18.90
C VAL A 180 18.46 32.09 20.20
N GLU A 181 17.70 32.49 21.22
CA GLU A 181 18.24 33.05 22.46
C GLU A 181 17.42 32.69 23.71
N ASN A 182 18.15 32.21 24.73
CA ASN A 182 17.80 32.03 26.15
C ASN A 182 16.76 30.98 26.57
N ARG A 183 17.09 30.30 27.68
CA ARG A 183 16.36 29.20 28.33
C ARG A 183 14.93 29.53 28.78
N GLU A 184 14.58 30.81 28.93
CA GLU A 184 13.25 31.23 29.42
C GLU A 184 12.13 30.91 28.43
N HIS A 185 12.42 30.89 27.13
CA HIS A 185 11.41 30.59 26.09
C HIS A 185 11.07 29.11 25.94
N LEU A 186 11.79 28.20 26.60
CA LEU A 186 11.48 26.77 26.55
C LEU A 186 10.15 26.47 27.25
N HIS A 187 9.93 27.04 28.43
CA HIS A 187 8.69 26.82 29.19
C HIS A 187 7.46 27.40 28.48
N GLU A 188 7.60 28.57 27.83
CA GLU A 188 6.53 29.16 27.01
C GLU A 188 6.23 28.33 25.76
N LEU A 189 7.26 27.88 25.04
CA LEU A 189 7.08 27.03 23.86
C LEU A 189 6.44 25.68 24.22
N LEU A 190 6.81 25.10 25.36
CA LEU A 190 6.23 23.87 25.88
C LEU A 190 4.78 24.07 26.36
N ALA A 191 4.45 25.21 26.97
CA ALA A 191 3.09 25.58 27.36
C ALA A 191 2.18 25.83 26.14
N GLU A 192 2.70 26.48 25.09
CA GLU A 192 1.98 26.73 23.84
C GLU A 192 1.70 25.42 23.08
N LEU A 193 2.70 24.52 23.02
CA LEU A 193 2.55 23.18 22.44
C LEU A 193 1.51 22.33 23.19
N THR A 194 1.49 22.38 24.53
CA THR A 194 0.56 21.58 25.35
C THR A 194 -0.86 22.12 25.39
N GLY A 195 -1.02 23.44 25.31
CA GLY A 195 -2.31 24.14 25.42
C GLY A 195 -3.07 24.26 24.10
N GLU A 196 -2.39 24.62 23.00
CA GLU A 196 -3.07 24.94 21.73
C GLU A 196 -3.00 23.84 20.67
N ILE A 197 -1.97 23.00 20.72
CA ILE A 197 -1.52 22.25 19.54
C ILE A 197 -1.75 20.74 19.64
N LEU A 198 -1.65 20.15 20.84
CA LEU A 198 -1.66 18.70 20.99
C LEU A 198 -3.02 18.16 21.46
N THR A 199 -3.68 17.39 20.60
CA THR A 199 -4.83 16.56 21.02
C THR A 199 -4.39 15.49 22.02
N ALA A 200 -5.29 15.02 22.88
CA ALA A 200 -5.00 13.99 23.89
C ALA A 200 -4.41 12.68 23.31
N SER A 201 -4.71 12.37 22.04
CA SER A 201 -4.18 11.19 21.34
C SER A 201 -2.76 11.43 20.77
N ALA A 202 -2.46 12.65 20.30
CA ALA A 202 -1.13 13.03 19.84
C ALA A 202 -0.13 13.11 21.01
N LYS A 203 -0.58 13.64 22.17
CA LYS A 203 0.20 13.71 23.42
C LYS A 203 0.81 12.36 23.83
N ARG A 204 0.10 11.25 23.61
CA ARG A 204 0.56 9.90 24.02
C ARG A 204 1.68 9.30 23.17
N HIS A 205 1.87 9.80 21.95
CA HIS A 205 2.76 9.18 20.97
C HIS A 205 3.97 10.06 20.62
N MET A 206 4.15 11.20 21.30
CA MET A 206 5.19 12.16 20.95
C MET A 206 6.47 12.01 21.76
N ALA A 207 7.58 11.88 21.02
CA ALA A 207 8.93 12.20 21.44
C ALA A 207 9.47 13.29 20.50
N LEU A 208 9.97 14.40 21.04
CA LEU A 208 10.52 15.52 20.28
C LEU A 208 12.01 15.64 20.53
N ALA A 209 12.81 15.76 19.46
CA ALA A 209 14.22 16.10 19.56
C ALA A 209 14.42 17.63 19.47
N LEU A 210 14.98 18.24 20.51
CA LEU A 210 15.27 19.67 20.59
C LEU A 210 16.78 19.91 20.52
N TYR A 211 17.23 20.66 19.52
CA TYR A 211 18.60 21.16 19.43
C TYR A 211 18.68 22.58 20.01
N MET A 212 19.45 22.77 21.08
CA MET A 212 19.73 24.10 21.65
C MET A 212 21.12 24.58 21.22
N VAL A 213 21.24 25.89 20.96
CA VAL A 213 22.39 26.49 20.24
C VAL A 213 23.67 26.55 21.07
N ASP A 214 23.60 26.45 22.40
CA ASP A 214 24.80 26.52 23.25
C ASP A 214 25.36 25.14 23.60
N GLY A 215 26.15 24.58 22.67
CA GLY A 215 27.15 23.54 22.95
C GLY A 215 26.67 22.08 22.88
N SER A 216 26.64 21.52 21.67
CA SER A 216 26.76 20.07 21.34
C SER A 216 25.82 19.03 21.98
N SER A 217 24.86 19.40 22.83
CA SER A 217 23.94 18.45 23.47
C SER A 217 22.57 18.43 22.80
N SER A 218 22.19 17.28 22.24
CA SER A 218 20.82 16.99 21.78
C SER A 218 19.94 16.69 22.98
N TRP A 219 18.81 17.38 23.12
CA TRP A 219 17.84 17.08 24.17
C TRP A 219 16.63 16.37 23.58
N VAL A 220 16.06 15.42 24.31
CA VAL A 220 14.82 14.74 23.92
C VAL A 220 13.75 15.04 24.96
N ALA A 221 12.60 15.51 24.50
CA ALA A 221 11.44 15.80 25.32
C ALA A 221 10.34 14.74 25.09
N ARG A 222 9.79 14.16 26.17
CA ARG A 222 8.66 13.23 26.15
C ARG A 222 7.51 13.79 26.98
N TYR A 223 6.29 13.65 26.49
CA TYR A 223 5.10 13.95 27.28
C TYR A 223 4.77 12.77 28.21
N GLY A 224 4.87 12.98 29.53
CA GLY A 224 4.57 12.02 30.58
C GLY A 224 3.16 12.22 31.15
N HIS A 225 2.52 11.12 31.55
CA HIS A 225 1.19 11.14 32.15
C HIS A 225 1.25 10.46 33.52
N GLN A 226 1.67 11.19 34.55
CA GLN A 226 1.66 10.66 35.92
C GLN A 226 0.81 11.57 36.81
N GLN A 227 -0.35 11.04 37.23
CA GLN A 227 -1.28 11.48 38.28
C GLN A 227 -1.76 12.95 38.34
N GLU A 228 -1.26 13.86 37.51
CA GLU A 228 -1.82 15.21 37.35
C GLU A 228 -2.77 15.29 36.13
N PRO A 229 -3.83 16.11 36.21
CA PRO A 229 -4.81 16.26 35.12
C PRO A 229 -4.22 16.92 33.87
N ASP A 230 -3.16 17.71 34.04
CA ASP A 230 -2.38 18.32 32.98
C ASP A 230 -1.02 17.60 32.92
N GLY A 231 -0.88 16.60 32.03
CA GLY A 231 0.38 15.85 31.90
C GLY A 231 1.60 16.75 31.66
N TYR A 232 2.78 16.27 32.00
CA TYR A 232 4.01 17.05 32.08
C TYR A 232 5.00 16.67 30.97
N ILE A 233 6.02 17.50 30.74
CA ILE A 233 7.05 17.22 29.74
C ILE A 233 8.36 16.92 30.45
N GLU A 234 8.87 15.70 30.25
CA GLU A 234 10.20 15.27 30.69
C GLU A 234 11.22 15.63 29.61
N VAL A 235 12.35 16.24 29.97
CA VAL A 235 13.42 16.56 29.03
C VAL A 235 14.72 15.91 29.50
N SER A 236 15.36 15.10 28.65
CA SER A 236 16.64 14.44 28.93
C SER A 236 17.74 14.84 27.93
N ARG A 237 19.00 14.73 28.34
CA ARG A 237 20.20 15.02 27.53
C ARG A 237 20.67 13.85 26.67
N GLU A 238 20.19 12.64 26.94
CA GLU A 238 20.66 11.42 26.27
C GLU A 238 19.49 10.72 25.59
N ALA A 239 19.53 10.63 24.25
CA ALA A 239 18.48 9.99 23.46
C ALA A 239 18.25 8.52 23.84
N ALA A 240 19.29 7.83 24.34
CA ALA A 240 19.23 6.43 24.77
C ALA A 240 18.39 6.19 26.05
N GLN A 241 18.22 7.21 26.91
CA GLN A 241 17.48 7.05 28.18
C GLN A 241 15.94 7.12 28.01
N VAL A 242 15.45 7.50 26.82
CA VAL A 242 14.01 7.65 26.56
C VAL A 242 13.38 6.33 26.08
N GLU A 243 14.14 5.43 25.45
CA GLU A 243 13.66 4.10 25.06
C GLU A 243 13.58 3.10 26.22
N GLU A 244 14.35 3.29 27.31
CA GLU A 244 14.37 2.39 28.47
C GLU A 244 13.25 2.63 29.51
N LEU A 245 12.45 3.69 29.35
CA LEU A 245 11.35 4.03 30.26
C LEU A 245 10.00 3.55 29.70
N ALA A 246 9.88 2.22 29.56
CA ALA A 246 8.64 1.49 29.25
C ALA A 246 7.70 1.40 30.46
#